data_AF-A0A7L7L404-F1
#
_entry.id   AF-A0A7L7L404-F1
#
_cell.length_a   1.000
_cell.length_b   1.000
_cell.length_c   1.000
_cell.angle_alpha   90.00
_cell.angle_beta   90.00
_cell.angle_gamma   90.00
#
_symmetry.space_group_name_H-M   'P 1'
#
loop_
_entity.id
_entity.type
_entity.pdbx_description
1 polymer ?
#
loop_
_entity_poly.entity_id
_entity_poly.type
_entity_poly.pdbx_seq_one_letter_code
_entity_poly.pdbx_strand_id
1 'polypeptide(L)'
;MQRFLFIATAILLVFVVDWYVFQAVRTVSQHLSLRTQKIIYIIYWALFLITSGTILLFSLTRGTPPTPFRTYLVSTVFILFASKLAVVLFLVIDDAMRLLKFIVYYIFKGPENATAEANTITRSEFLNKLALIAGAIPLTAFIYGMVKGAYQYQVKRVTLRFPNLPSAFAGYKILQISDLHTGSFNSTHPLEKAVDLINKQNADLVFFTGDLVNNVATEVVPHIPTLQKIKSKDGTFSIFGNHDYGDYVSWETREAKRQNLQTLAKHHAEIGWRLLMNENVAIHKDGQHITVLGVENWSTRMNFPRYGNLAKAYAGTEQSPFKVLLSHDPSHWDGEVNQNYSDIDLMLSGHTHGMQFGVNIPGFKWSPVQYVYKQWAGLYKKGAQHLYVNTGLGFLGYPGRVGFLPEITVFELQKA
;
A
#
# COMPACT_ATOMS: atom_id res chain seq x y z
N MET A 1 -19.57 -14.89 18.36
CA MET A 1 -18.80 -14.33 19.50
C MET A 1 -17.59 -13.52 19.05
N GLN A 2 -16.63 -14.06 18.28
CA GLN A 2 -15.42 -13.34 17.85
C GLN A 2 -15.68 -12.03 17.06
N ARG A 3 -16.66 -12.02 16.16
CA ARG A 3 -17.01 -10.82 15.37
C ARG A 3 -17.56 -9.67 16.23
N PHE A 4 -18.43 -9.99 17.19
CA PHE A 4 -18.97 -9.01 18.12
C PHE A 4 -17.86 -8.44 19.01
N LEU A 5 -16.99 -9.31 19.51
CA LEU A 5 -15.83 -8.90 20.32
C LEU A 5 -14.89 -7.98 19.53
N PHE A 6 -14.61 -8.28 18.25
CA PHE A 6 -13.80 -7.42 17.38
C PHE A 6 -14.43 -6.03 17.20
N ILE A 7 -15.73 -5.95 16.87
CA ILE A 7 -16.42 -4.67 16.69
C ILE A 7 -16.42 -3.87 17.99
N ALA A 8 -16.77 -4.51 19.11
CA ALA A 8 -16.79 -3.87 20.42
C ALA A 8 -15.40 -3.32 20.80
N THR A 9 -14.34 -4.11 20.55
CA THR A 9 -12.96 -3.68 20.80
C THR A 9 -12.56 -2.51 19.91
N ALA A 10 -12.92 -2.53 18.62
CA ALA A 10 -12.62 -1.44 17.69
C ALA A 10 -13.35 -0.14 18.08
N ILE A 11 -14.63 -0.21 18.43
CA ILE A 11 -15.41 0.94 18.88
C ILE A 11 -14.88 1.47 20.22
N LEU A 12 -14.52 0.58 21.15
CA LEU A 12 -13.90 0.98 22.43
C LEU A 12 -12.57 1.70 22.21
N LEU A 13 -11.71 1.20 21.31
CA LEU A 13 -10.45 1.85 20.97
C LEU A 13 -10.68 3.26 20.41
N VAL A 14 -11.61 3.39 19.45
CA VAL A 14 -11.99 4.71 18.91
C VAL A 14 -12.51 5.61 20.03
N PHE A 15 -13.38 5.10 20.91
CA PHE A 15 -13.92 5.88 22.03
C PHE A 15 -12.84 6.38 22.98
N VAL A 16 -11.86 5.55 23.32
CA VAL A 16 -10.74 5.95 24.20
C VAL A 16 -9.91 7.05 23.56
N VAL A 17 -9.59 6.92 22.26
CA VAL A 17 -8.88 7.96 21.50
C VAL A 17 -9.70 9.25 21.44
N ASP A 18 -10.99 9.14 21.12
CA ASP A 18 -11.91 10.27 21.03
C ASP A 18 -12.06 10.98 22.39
N TRP A 19 -12.22 10.23 23.47
CA TRP A 19 -12.33 10.78 24.82
C TRP A 19 -11.06 11.52 25.25
N TYR A 20 -9.88 10.98 24.92
CA TYR A 20 -8.62 11.62 25.27
C TYR A 20 -8.37 12.89 24.45
N VAL A 21 -8.59 12.85 23.14
CA VAL A 21 -8.50 14.05 22.27
C VAL A 21 -9.56 15.09 22.65
N PHE A 22 -10.72 14.68 23.15
CA PHE A 22 -11.77 15.59 23.61
C PHE A 22 -11.32 16.45 24.79
N GLN A 23 -10.38 16.00 25.64
CA GLN A 23 -9.83 16.84 26.70
C GLN A 23 -9.10 18.05 26.14
N ALA A 24 -8.37 17.88 25.04
CA ALA A 24 -7.73 18.98 24.33
C ALA A 24 -8.76 19.92 23.71
N VAL A 25 -9.80 19.39 23.06
CA VAL A 25 -10.90 20.18 22.48
C VAL A 25 -11.57 21.04 23.56
N ARG A 26 -11.92 20.43 24.69
CA ARG A 26 -12.53 21.13 25.84
C ARG A 26 -11.64 22.26 26.34
N THR A 27 -10.35 21.99 26.54
CA THR A 27 -9.36 22.97 27.01
C THR A 27 -9.24 24.16 26.04
N VAL A 28 -9.13 23.90 24.74
CA VAL A 28 -8.98 24.96 23.72
C VAL A 28 -10.27 25.76 23.54
N SER A 29 -11.44 25.15 23.74
CA SER A 29 -12.73 25.83 23.60
C SER A 29 -13.22 26.56 24.86
N GLN A 30 -12.50 26.47 25.99
CA GLN A 30 -12.98 26.92 27.30
C GLN A 30 -13.33 28.42 27.37
N HIS A 31 -12.69 29.24 26.54
CA HIS A 31 -12.91 30.68 26.48
C HIS A 31 -13.96 31.11 25.43
N LEU A 32 -14.53 30.17 24.68
CA LEU A 32 -15.58 30.45 23.70
C LEU A 32 -16.95 30.54 24.39
N SER A 33 -17.94 31.13 23.70
CA SER A 33 -19.32 31.19 24.21
C SER A 33 -19.88 29.79 24.50
N LEU A 34 -20.76 29.67 25.51
CA LEU A 34 -21.41 28.39 25.85
C LEU A 34 -22.14 27.76 24.66
N ARG A 35 -22.75 28.59 23.80
CA ARG A 35 -23.40 28.13 22.57
C ARG A 35 -22.40 27.51 21.61
N THR A 36 -21.26 28.17 21.39
CA THR A 36 -20.19 27.67 20.52
C THR A 36 -19.59 26.38 21.07
N GLN A 37 -19.30 26.30 22.37
CA GLN A 37 -18.80 25.09 23.02
C GLN A 37 -19.78 23.91 22.81
N LYS A 38 -21.07 24.13 23.06
CA LYS A 38 -22.11 23.10 22.86
C LYS A 38 -22.15 22.60 21.42
N ILE A 39 -22.04 23.49 20.43
CA ILE A 39 -21.99 23.11 19.01
C ILE A 39 -20.75 22.26 18.72
N ILE A 40 -19.57 22.70 19.16
CA ILE A 40 -18.30 21.96 18.97
C ILE A 40 -18.42 20.55 19.56
N TYR A 41 -18.92 20.43 20.80
CA TYR A 41 -19.03 19.14 21.48
C TYR A 41 -20.04 18.21 20.79
N ILE A 42 -21.19 18.75 20.34
CA ILE A 42 -22.18 17.97 19.58
C ILE A 42 -21.57 17.46 18.27
N ILE A 43 -20.88 18.31 17.52
CA ILE A 43 -20.24 17.92 16.25
C ILE A 43 -19.18 16.84 16.50
N TYR A 44 -18.34 17.03 17.52
CA TYR A 44 -17.28 16.07 17.86
C TYR A 44 -17.83 14.68 18.16
N TRP A 45 -18.81 14.59 19.06
CA TRP A 45 -19.40 13.30 19.42
C TRP A 45 -20.30 12.73 18.31
N ALA A 46 -20.90 13.56 17.46
CA ALA A 46 -21.58 13.08 16.25
C ALA A 46 -20.61 12.40 15.28
N LEU A 47 -19.40 12.95 15.07
CA LEU A 47 -18.36 12.32 14.25
C LEU A 47 -17.90 10.97 14.83
N PHE A 48 -17.82 10.84 16.16
CA PHE A 48 -17.58 9.57 16.83
C PHE A 48 -18.70 8.55 16.57
N LEU A 49 -19.97 8.96 16.65
CA LEU A 49 -21.12 8.09 16.35
C LEU A 49 -21.13 7.66 14.88
N ILE A 50 -20.84 8.56 13.94
CA ILE A 50 -20.71 8.25 12.50
C ILE A 50 -19.57 7.25 12.28
N THR A 51 -18.43 7.44 12.94
CA THR A 51 -17.29 6.52 12.88
C THR A 51 -17.68 5.12 13.38
N SER A 52 -18.31 5.05 14.54
CA SER A 52 -18.77 3.79 15.14
C SER A 52 -19.82 3.08 14.28
N GLY A 53 -20.77 3.84 13.74
CA GLY A 53 -21.76 3.35 12.78
C GLY A 53 -21.13 2.84 11.48
N THR A 54 -20.08 3.51 10.99
CA THR A 54 -19.33 3.08 9.80
C THR A 54 -18.57 1.78 10.05
N ILE A 55 -17.94 1.61 11.22
CA ILE A 55 -17.27 0.35 11.61
C ILE A 55 -18.29 -0.80 11.69
N LEU A 56 -19.46 -0.54 12.28
CA LEU A 56 -20.55 -1.51 12.34
C LEU A 56 -21.03 -1.88 10.93
N LEU A 57 -21.33 -0.89 10.09
CA LEU A 57 -21.77 -1.08 8.72
C LEU A 57 -20.74 -1.88 7.91
N PHE A 58 -19.46 -1.50 7.99
CA PHE A 58 -18.37 -2.19 7.31
C PHE A 58 -18.29 -3.65 7.73
N SER A 59 -18.42 -3.93 9.03
CA SER A 59 -18.45 -5.29 9.54
C SER A 59 -19.65 -6.05 8.99
N LEU A 60 -20.87 -5.48 9.08
CA LEU A 60 -22.13 -6.08 8.60
C LEU A 60 -22.11 -6.41 7.11
N THR A 61 -21.44 -5.60 6.30
CA THR A 61 -21.35 -5.72 4.84
C THR A 61 -20.01 -6.30 4.38
N ARG A 62 -19.29 -7.04 5.24
CA ARG A 62 -18.06 -7.72 4.84
C ARG A 62 -18.36 -8.79 3.79
N GLY A 63 -17.56 -8.84 2.73
CA GLY A 63 -17.72 -9.78 1.61
C GLY A 63 -18.57 -9.25 0.45
N THR A 64 -19.17 -8.07 0.56
CA THR A 64 -19.75 -7.39 -0.61
C THR A 64 -18.72 -6.46 -1.25
N PRO A 65 -18.66 -6.36 -2.59
CA PRO A 65 -17.80 -5.40 -3.27
C PRO A 65 -18.08 -3.98 -2.76
N PRO A 66 -17.03 -3.18 -2.46
CA PRO A 66 -17.22 -1.83 -1.97
C PRO A 66 -17.72 -0.90 -3.10
N THR A 67 -18.78 -0.14 -2.83
CA THR A 67 -19.20 0.95 -3.72
C THR A 67 -18.31 2.17 -3.53
N PRO A 68 -18.20 3.10 -4.50
CA PRO A 68 -17.45 4.34 -4.33
C PRO A 68 -17.86 5.09 -3.06
N PHE A 69 -19.16 5.23 -2.79
CA PHE A 69 -19.65 5.88 -1.56
C PHE A 69 -19.10 5.21 -0.30
N ARG A 70 -19.14 3.87 -0.21
CA ARG A 70 -18.63 3.14 0.95
C ARG A 70 -17.12 3.32 1.12
N THR A 71 -16.36 3.27 0.02
CA THR A 71 -14.91 3.49 0.01
C THR A 71 -14.55 4.86 0.55
N TYR A 72 -15.21 5.92 0.08
CA TYR A 72 -14.96 7.28 0.55
C TYR A 72 -15.43 7.50 2.00
N LEU A 73 -16.55 6.90 2.42
CA LEU A 73 -17.01 6.96 3.82
C LEU A 73 -16.01 6.32 4.78
N VAL A 74 -15.59 5.08 4.49
CA VAL A 74 -14.61 4.35 5.31
C VAL A 74 -13.27 5.09 5.32
N SER A 75 -12.83 5.62 4.18
CA SER A 75 -11.60 6.41 4.08
C SER A 75 -11.67 7.69 4.91
N THR A 76 -12.79 8.41 4.86
CA THR A 76 -12.97 9.63 5.66
C THR A 76 -12.86 9.33 7.15
N VAL A 77 -13.52 8.27 7.61
CA VAL A 77 -13.44 7.82 9.01
C VAL A 77 -12.02 7.39 9.39
N PHE A 78 -11.35 6.63 8.52
CA PHE A 78 -9.94 6.25 8.73
C PHE A 78 -9.03 7.47 8.85
N ILE A 79 -9.18 8.46 7.97
CA ILE A 79 -8.38 9.70 7.99
C ILE A 79 -8.61 10.48 9.28
N LEU A 80 -9.87 10.63 9.70
CA LEU A 80 -10.18 11.29 10.98
C LEU A 80 -9.55 10.56 12.16
N PHE A 81 -9.62 9.23 12.19
CA PHE A 81 -8.99 8.43 13.23
C PHE A 81 -7.46 8.54 13.22
N ALA A 82 -6.83 8.35 12.05
CA ALA A 82 -5.37 8.50 11.88
C ALA A 82 -4.89 9.91 12.28
N SER A 83 -5.70 10.94 12.01
CA SER A 83 -5.40 12.30 12.41
C SER A 83 -5.45 12.50 13.92
N LYS A 84 -6.38 11.86 14.61
CA LYS A 84 -6.45 11.85 16.08
C LYS A 84 -5.23 11.15 16.68
N LEU A 85 -4.67 10.12 16.06
CA LEU A 85 -3.46 9.46 16.59
C LEU A 85 -2.26 10.42 16.64
N ALA A 86 -2.14 11.34 15.67
CA ALA A 86 -1.14 12.41 15.74
C ALA A 86 -1.41 13.34 16.93
N VAL A 87 -2.66 13.74 17.17
CA VAL A 87 -3.01 14.55 18.36
C VAL A 87 -2.62 13.81 19.65
N VAL A 88 -3.00 12.54 19.77
CA VAL A 88 -2.69 11.70 20.94
C VAL A 88 -1.19 11.65 21.21
N LEU A 89 -0.34 11.51 20.18
CA LEU A 89 1.11 11.51 20.35
C LEU A 89 1.62 12.79 21.04
N PHE A 90 1.13 13.95 20.63
CA PHE A 90 1.52 15.23 21.23
C PHE A 90 0.96 15.40 22.65
N LEU A 91 -0.28 14.94 22.90
CA LEU A 91 -0.87 14.97 24.23
C LEU A 91 -0.11 14.08 25.22
N VAL A 92 0.30 12.87 24.80
CA VAL A 92 1.11 11.97 25.64
C VAL A 92 2.46 12.58 25.98
N ILE A 93 3.10 13.28 25.03
CA ILE A 93 4.35 13.99 25.29
C ILE A 93 4.15 15.11 26.33
N ASP A 94 3.10 15.92 26.16
CA ASP A 94 2.73 16.98 27.13
C ASP A 94 2.44 16.40 28.52
N ASP A 95 1.68 15.31 28.60
CA ASP A 95 1.39 14.62 29.86
C ASP A 95 2.65 14.02 30.52
N ALA A 96 3.54 13.42 29.75
CA ALA A 96 4.82 12.91 30.27
C ALA A 96 5.68 14.04 30.83
N MET A 97 5.72 15.19 30.15
CA MET A 97 6.42 16.37 30.64
C MET A 97 5.77 16.97 31.90
N ARG A 98 4.44 16.95 32.01
CA ARG A 98 3.72 17.36 33.23
C ARG A 98 4.03 16.44 34.40
N LEU A 99 3.97 15.13 34.18
CA LEU A 99 4.28 14.12 35.20
C LEU A 99 5.72 14.27 35.70
N LEU A 100 6.68 14.46 34.79
CA LEU A 100 8.07 14.69 35.17
C LEU A 100 8.22 15.95 36.04
N LYS A 101 7.57 17.07 35.69
CA LYS A 101 7.58 18.28 36.50
C LYS A 101 6.93 18.06 37.87
N PHE A 102 5.82 17.33 37.93
CA PHE A 102 5.16 16.99 39.18
C PHE A 102 6.07 16.15 40.08
N ILE A 103 6.74 15.14 39.52
CA ILE A 103 7.70 14.30 40.24
C ILE A 103 8.88 15.14 40.73
N VAL A 104 9.48 15.97 39.87
CA VAL A 104 10.59 16.86 40.24
C VAL A 104 10.16 17.85 41.33
N TYR A 105 8.96 18.44 41.21
CA TYR A 105 8.40 19.32 42.23
C TYR A 105 8.23 18.58 43.56
N TYR A 106 7.59 17.42 43.55
CA TYR A 106 7.33 16.60 44.74
C TYR A 106 8.62 16.13 45.43
N ILE A 107 9.69 15.85 44.66
CA ILE A 107 10.97 15.37 45.19
C ILE A 107 11.89 16.52 45.63
N PHE A 108 11.94 17.64 44.90
CA PHE A 108 12.99 18.65 45.05
C PHE A 108 12.53 20.02 45.56
N LYS A 109 11.23 20.33 45.69
CA LYS A 109 10.76 21.62 46.25
C LYS A 109 9.51 21.49 47.14
N GLY A 110 9.61 22.03 48.37
CA GLY A 110 8.46 22.35 49.23
C GLY A 110 7.68 23.57 48.72
N PRO A 111 6.53 23.91 49.33
CA PRO A 111 5.52 24.80 48.76
C PRO A 111 6.03 26.25 48.73
N GLU A 112 6.23 26.80 47.53
CA GLU A 112 6.34 28.25 47.35
C GLU A 112 5.28 28.74 46.36
N ASN A 113 4.62 29.83 46.76
CA ASN A 113 3.51 30.47 46.06
C ASN A 113 3.95 31.00 44.71
N ALA A 114 3.51 30.35 43.63
CA ALA A 114 3.63 30.89 42.29
C ALA A 114 2.57 31.99 42.09
N THR A 115 3.01 33.25 42.07
CA THR A 115 2.21 34.38 41.62
C THR A 115 1.81 34.17 40.16
N ALA A 116 0.51 34.14 39.89
CA ALA A 116 -0.04 33.98 38.55
C ALA A 116 0.02 35.32 37.79
N GLU A 117 0.88 35.40 36.76
CA GLU A 117 0.75 36.44 35.75
C GLU A 117 -0.49 36.16 34.89
N ALA A 118 -1.43 37.10 34.93
CA ALA A 118 -2.62 37.12 34.10
C ALA A 118 -2.29 37.63 32.68
N ASN A 119 -2.98 37.07 31.68
CA ASN A 119 -3.02 37.44 30.25
C ASN A 119 -2.06 36.77 29.25
N THR A 120 -1.48 35.60 29.57
CA THR A 120 -0.81 34.76 28.55
C THR A 120 -1.52 33.41 28.41
N ILE A 121 -1.58 32.87 27.19
CA ILE A 121 -2.06 31.50 26.92
C ILE A 121 -1.32 30.56 27.87
N THR A 122 -2.05 29.79 28.69
CA THR A 122 -1.39 28.85 29.61
C THR A 122 -0.57 27.83 28.80
N ARG A 123 0.59 27.40 29.29
CA ARG A 123 1.41 26.39 28.58
C ARG A 123 0.60 25.14 28.18
N SER A 124 -0.35 24.73 29.03
CA SER A 124 -1.28 23.64 28.72
C SER A 124 -2.18 23.96 27.53
N GLU A 125 -2.78 25.15 27.50
CA GLU A 125 -3.60 25.59 26.37
C GLU A 125 -2.78 25.71 25.07
N PHE A 126 -1.53 26.19 25.15
CA PHE A 126 -0.63 26.24 24.01
C PHE A 126 -0.30 24.85 23.46
N LEU A 127 0.04 23.89 24.33
CA LEU A 127 0.38 22.52 23.92
C LEU A 127 -0.84 21.76 23.38
N ASN A 128 -2.02 21.96 23.96
CA ASN A 128 -3.28 21.41 23.42
C ASN A 128 -3.62 22.00 22.05
N LYS A 129 -3.43 23.31 21.84
CA LYS A 129 -3.57 23.94 20.51
C LYS A 129 -2.58 23.35 19.52
N LEU A 130 -1.31 23.20 19.91
CA LEU A 130 -0.29 22.59 19.07
C LEU A 130 -0.62 21.14 18.71
N ALA A 131 -1.14 20.35 19.67
CA ALA A 131 -1.57 18.97 19.43
C ALA A 131 -2.71 18.91 18.39
N LEU A 132 -3.71 19.79 18.51
CA LEU A 132 -4.80 19.87 17.51
C LEU A 132 -4.29 20.30 16.13
N ILE A 133 -3.35 21.26 16.07
CA ILE A 133 -2.69 21.66 14.81
C ILE A 133 -1.89 20.48 14.23
N ALA A 134 -1.19 19.70 15.06
CA ALA A 134 -0.47 18.52 14.60
C ALA A 134 -1.40 17.47 13.97
N GLY A 135 -2.63 17.34 14.48
CA GLY A 135 -3.68 16.51 13.88
C GLY A 135 -4.09 16.96 12.46
N ALA A 136 -3.94 18.24 12.13
CA ALA A 136 -4.24 18.74 10.78
C ALA A 136 -3.24 18.23 9.73
N ILE A 137 -2.01 17.88 10.12
CA ILE A 137 -0.96 17.40 9.20
C ILE A 137 -1.38 16.12 8.47
N PRO A 138 -1.65 14.98 9.14
CA PRO A 138 -2.13 13.77 8.48
C PRO A 138 -3.47 13.99 7.78
N LEU A 139 -4.39 14.78 8.34
CA LEU A 139 -5.68 15.09 7.71
C LEU A 139 -5.47 15.70 6.33
N THR A 140 -4.68 16.79 6.26
CA THR A 140 -4.37 17.47 5.01
C THR A 140 -3.55 16.58 4.08
N ALA A 141 -2.59 15.81 4.59
CA ALA A 141 -1.78 14.90 3.79
C ALA A 141 -2.63 13.81 3.12
N PHE A 142 -3.56 13.18 3.84
CA PHE A 142 -4.45 12.18 3.27
C PHE A 142 -5.47 12.78 2.31
N ILE A 143 -6.03 13.97 2.59
CA ILE A 143 -6.91 14.65 1.64
C ILE A 143 -6.14 14.98 0.34
N TYR A 144 -4.93 15.52 0.47
CA TYR A 144 -4.05 15.76 -0.68
C TYR A 144 -3.73 14.46 -1.44
N GLY A 145 -3.46 13.38 -0.71
CA GLY A 145 -3.21 12.07 -1.28
C GLY A 145 -4.39 11.54 -2.11
N MET A 146 -5.63 11.84 -1.72
CA MET A 146 -6.83 11.48 -2.50
C MET A 146 -6.99 12.35 -3.75
N VAL A 147 -6.79 13.66 -3.61
CA VAL A 147 -7.05 14.62 -4.70
C VAL A 147 -5.95 14.58 -5.77
N LYS A 148 -4.69 14.42 -5.36
CA LYS A 148 -3.51 14.47 -6.24
C LYS A 148 -2.73 13.17 -6.26
N GLY A 149 -2.40 12.63 -5.08
CA GLY A 149 -1.45 11.52 -4.95
C GLY A 149 -1.86 10.25 -5.68
N ALA A 150 -3.15 9.91 -5.68
CA ALA A 150 -3.72 8.70 -6.30
C ALA A 150 -3.33 8.50 -7.77
N TYR A 151 -3.10 9.58 -8.52
CA TYR A 151 -2.81 9.55 -9.95
C TYR A 151 -1.52 10.30 -10.30
N GLN A 152 -0.66 10.59 -9.31
CA GLN A 152 0.63 11.24 -9.51
C GLN A 152 1.70 10.18 -9.83
N TYR A 153 1.61 9.59 -11.02
CA TYR A 153 2.52 8.54 -11.47
C TYR A 153 3.99 9.00 -11.50
N GLN A 154 4.87 8.16 -10.99
CA GLN A 154 6.31 8.37 -10.98
C GLN A 154 7.00 7.30 -11.80
N VAL A 155 7.92 7.72 -12.67
CA VAL A 155 8.84 6.81 -13.37
C VAL A 155 10.14 6.73 -12.58
N LYS A 156 10.49 5.54 -12.09
CA LYS A 156 11.78 5.26 -11.44
C LYS A 156 12.69 4.53 -12.40
N ARG A 157 13.98 4.84 -12.35
CA ARG A 157 15.02 4.17 -13.13
C ARG A 157 16.02 3.50 -12.21
N VAL A 158 16.28 2.23 -12.45
CA VAL A 158 17.19 1.42 -11.63
C VAL A 158 18.14 0.69 -12.56
N THR A 159 19.44 0.94 -12.43
CA THR A 159 20.44 0.18 -13.19
C THR A 159 20.89 -1.01 -12.36
N LEU A 160 20.67 -2.22 -12.88
CA LEU A 160 21.05 -3.46 -12.21
C LEU A 160 22.25 -4.08 -12.91
N ARG A 161 23.27 -4.46 -12.13
CA ARG A 161 24.53 -5.03 -12.63
C ARG A 161 24.70 -6.46 -12.20
N PHE A 162 24.87 -7.35 -13.15
CA PHE A 162 25.03 -8.78 -12.91
C PHE A 162 26.21 -9.34 -13.70
N PRO A 163 27.10 -10.15 -13.07
CA PRO A 163 28.27 -10.70 -13.74
C PRO A 163 27.90 -11.78 -14.78
N ASN A 164 26.85 -12.55 -14.51
CA ASN A 164 26.33 -13.62 -15.36
C ASN A 164 25.34 -13.13 -16.43
N LEU A 165 25.07 -11.82 -16.54
CA LEU A 165 24.19 -11.30 -17.59
C LEU A 165 24.79 -11.61 -18.99
N PRO A 166 24.04 -12.26 -19.89
CA PRO A 166 24.47 -12.46 -21.26
C PRO A 166 24.70 -11.11 -21.96
N SER A 167 25.76 -11.01 -22.76
CA SER A 167 26.19 -9.75 -23.38
C SER A 167 25.13 -9.12 -24.28
N ALA A 168 24.28 -9.92 -24.93
CA ALA A 168 23.17 -9.43 -25.77
C ALA A 168 22.13 -8.61 -24.97
N PHE A 169 22.05 -8.85 -23.66
CA PHE A 169 21.11 -8.18 -22.75
C PHE A 169 21.73 -6.98 -22.02
N ALA A 170 22.97 -6.60 -22.33
CA ALA A 170 23.52 -5.34 -21.84
C ALA A 170 22.74 -4.13 -22.42
N GLY A 171 22.30 -3.23 -21.54
CA GLY A 171 21.43 -2.10 -21.87
C GLY A 171 19.96 -2.48 -22.08
N TYR A 172 19.59 -3.74 -21.88
CA TYR A 172 18.22 -4.22 -22.06
C TYR A 172 17.28 -3.61 -21.00
N LYS A 173 16.13 -3.10 -21.46
CA LYS A 173 15.19 -2.35 -20.62
C LYS A 173 13.97 -3.19 -20.28
N ILE A 174 13.87 -3.53 -18.99
CA ILE A 174 12.70 -4.18 -18.41
C ILE A 174 11.87 -3.12 -17.69
N LEU A 175 10.57 -3.06 -17.94
CA LEU A 175 9.65 -2.18 -17.23
C LEU A 175 8.71 -3.01 -16.36
N GLN A 176 8.58 -2.65 -15.08
CA GLN A 176 7.65 -3.26 -14.15
C GLN A 176 6.55 -2.28 -13.76
N ILE A 177 5.32 -2.76 -13.84
CA ILE A 177 4.14 -2.21 -13.18
C ILE A 177 3.50 -3.30 -12.31
N SER A 178 2.71 -2.91 -11.33
CA SER A 178 2.08 -3.83 -10.39
C SER A 178 0.84 -3.19 -9.78
N ASP A 179 -0.02 -3.99 -9.15
CA ASP A 179 -1.11 -3.58 -8.27
C ASP A 179 -1.95 -2.44 -8.85
N LEU A 180 -2.57 -2.72 -9.99
CA LEU A 180 -3.37 -1.75 -10.72
C LEU A 180 -4.71 -1.51 -10.05
N HIS A 181 -5.33 -2.57 -9.51
CA HIS A 181 -6.61 -2.48 -8.81
C HIS A 181 -7.65 -1.69 -9.60
N THR A 182 -7.94 -2.11 -10.84
CA THR A 182 -8.78 -1.33 -11.76
C THR A 182 -10.17 -1.04 -11.20
N GLY A 183 -10.69 -1.90 -10.31
CA GLY A 183 -11.96 -1.68 -9.62
C GLY A 183 -11.98 -0.45 -8.70
N SER A 184 -10.83 0.14 -8.40
CA SER A 184 -10.71 1.35 -7.59
C SER A 184 -10.70 2.63 -8.43
N PHE A 185 -10.66 2.53 -9.76
CA PHE A 185 -10.61 3.68 -10.65
C PHE A 185 -12.04 4.15 -10.95
N ASN A 186 -12.28 5.46 -10.78
CA ASN A 186 -13.59 6.06 -11.10
C ASN A 186 -13.74 6.41 -12.59
N SER A 187 -12.68 6.30 -13.38
CA SER A 187 -12.67 6.55 -14.83
C SER A 187 -11.47 5.88 -15.48
N THR A 188 -11.48 5.75 -16.81
CA THR A 188 -10.36 5.19 -17.59
C THR A 188 -9.21 6.19 -17.78
N HIS A 189 -9.48 7.49 -17.70
CA HIS A 189 -8.52 8.54 -18.05
C HIS A 189 -7.19 8.52 -17.26
N PRO A 190 -7.17 8.25 -15.93
CA PRO A 190 -5.91 8.10 -15.22
C PRO A 190 -5.04 6.98 -15.76
N LEU A 191 -5.64 5.88 -16.21
CA LEU A 191 -4.89 4.76 -16.78
C LEU A 191 -4.30 5.11 -18.14
N GLU A 192 -5.00 5.89 -18.96
CA GLU A 192 -4.47 6.38 -20.25
C GLU A 192 -3.17 7.16 -20.04
N LYS A 193 -3.15 8.07 -19.06
CA LYS A 193 -1.94 8.81 -18.67
C LYS A 193 -0.79 7.89 -18.23
N ALA A 194 -1.11 6.84 -17.48
CA ALA A 194 -0.11 5.87 -17.04
C ALA A 194 0.46 5.09 -18.24
N VAL A 195 -0.39 4.63 -19.16
CA VAL A 195 0.03 3.93 -20.38
C VAL A 195 0.88 4.83 -21.29
N ASP A 196 0.56 6.11 -21.42
CA ASP A 196 1.40 7.07 -22.13
C ASP A 196 2.79 7.20 -21.50
N LEU A 197 2.87 7.24 -20.17
CA LEU A 197 4.13 7.27 -19.44
C LEU A 197 4.92 5.97 -19.61
N ILE A 198 4.26 4.82 -19.56
CA ILE A 198 4.86 3.50 -19.81
C ILE A 198 5.48 3.45 -21.22
N ASN A 199 4.71 3.81 -22.24
CA ASN A 199 5.14 3.77 -23.64
C ASN A 199 6.30 4.72 -23.93
N LYS A 200 6.37 5.88 -23.26
CA LYS A 200 7.52 6.81 -23.35
C LYS A 200 8.85 6.19 -22.90
N GLN A 201 8.82 5.07 -22.17
CA GLN A 201 10.05 4.43 -21.69
C GLN A 201 10.71 3.54 -22.73
N ASN A 202 10.01 3.20 -23.83
CA ASN A 202 10.51 2.33 -24.90
C ASN A 202 11.14 1.04 -24.34
N ALA A 203 10.42 0.36 -23.46
CA ALA A 203 10.87 -0.87 -22.83
C ALA A 203 10.99 -2.00 -23.87
N ASP A 204 12.00 -2.84 -23.71
CA ASP A 204 12.12 -4.06 -24.51
C ASP A 204 11.11 -5.10 -24.00
N LEU A 205 10.95 -5.21 -22.68
CA LEU A 205 10.07 -6.16 -22.01
C LEU A 205 9.24 -5.47 -20.92
N VAL A 206 7.96 -5.83 -20.79
CA VAL A 206 7.10 -5.31 -19.72
C VAL A 206 6.62 -6.45 -18.81
N PHE A 207 6.63 -6.20 -17.51
CA PHE A 207 6.11 -7.10 -16.49
C PHE A 207 4.99 -6.45 -15.68
N PHE A 208 3.91 -7.20 -15.52
CA PHE A 208 2.83 -6.89 -14.59
C PHE A 208 2.84 -7.89 -13.42
N THR A 209 3.25 -7.45 -12.23
CA THR A 209 3.50 -8.37 -11.09
C THR A 209 2.30 -8.62 -10.19
N GLY A 210 1.08 -8.61 -10.75
CA GLY A 210 -0.15 -9.05 -10.08
C GLY A 210 -1.03 -7.92 -9.56
N ASP A 211 -2.24 -8.31 -9.12
CA ASP A 211 -3.31 -7.44 -8.62
C ASP A 211 -3.87 -6.50 -9.68
N LEU A 212 -4.39 -7.09 -10.77
CA LEU A 212 -5.04 -6.35 -11.85
C LEU A 212 -6.39 -5.81 -11.38
N VAL A 213 -7.15 -6.64 -10.66
CA VAL A 213 -8.48 -6.31 -10.13
C VAL A 213 -8.45 -6.21 -8.61
N ASN A 214 -9.54 -5.74 -8.00
CA ASN A 214 -9.69 -5.78 -6.54
C ASN A 214 -10.18 -7.15 -6.11
N ASN A 215 -11.14 -7.71 -6.86
CA ASN A 215 -11.78 -8.97 -6.53
C ASN A 215 -12.41 -9.71 -7.73
N VAL A 216 -12.94 -8.97 -8.72
CA VAL A 216 -13.79 -9.57 -9.77
C VAL A 216 -13.34 -9.16 -11.16
N ALA A 217 -13.40 -10.10 -12.10
CA ALA A 217 -12.90 -9.95 -13.46
C ALA A 217 -13.57 -8.81 -14.23
N THR A 218 -14.82 -8.47 -13.90
CA THR A 218 -15.55 -7.36 -14.54
C THR A 218 -14.92 -6.00 -14.27
N GLU A 219 -14.12 -5.85 -13.21
CA GLU A 219 -13.47 -4.60 -12.83
C GLU A 219 -12.44 -4.13 -13.87
N VAL A 220 -11.84 -5.03 -14.66
CA VAL A 220 -10.86 -4.65 -15.68
C VAL A 220 -11.49 -4.34 -17.03
N VAL A 221 -12.71 -4.79 -17.30
CA VAL A 221 -13.37 -4.68 -18.62
C VAL A 221 -13.32 -3.26 -19.21
N PRO A 222 -13.65 -2.17 -18.46
CA PRO A 222 -13.58 -0.82 -18.99
C PRO A 222 -12.16 -0.37 -19.38
N HIS A 223 -11.13 -1.02 -18.81
CA HIS A 223 -9.73 -0.65 -18.92
C HIS A 223 -8.97 -1.45 -19.99
N ILE A 224 -9.53 -2.58 -20.47
CA ILE A 224 -8.91 -3.45 -21.48
C ILE A 224 -8.43 -2.65 -22.72
N PRO A 225 -9.24 -1.78 -23.36
CA PRO A 225 -8.80 -1.04 -24.54
C PRO A 225 -7.62 -0.10 -24.28
N THR A 226 -7.47 0.36 -23.04
CA THR A 226 -6.34 1.21 -22.64
C THR A 226 -5.09 0.38 -22.40
N LEU A 227 -5.21 -0.76 -21.72
CA LEU A 227 -4.10 -1.66 -21.44
C LEU A 227 -3.52 -2.31 -22.70
N GLN A 228 -4.36 -2.59 -23.72
CA GLN A 228 -3.93 -3.06 -25.04
C GLN A 228 -2.95 -2.10 -25.75
N LYS A 229 -2.92 -0.82 -25.34
CA LYS A 229 -2.01 0.17 -25.92
C LYS A 229 -0.61 0.12 -25.33
N ILE A 230 -0.34 -0.69 -24.30
CA ILE A 230 1.01 -0.87 -23.76
C ILE A 230 1.88 -1.55 -24.82
N LYS A 231 3.04 -0.95 -25.10
CA LYS A 231 3.99 -1.41 -26.12
C LYS A 231 5.28 -1.88 -25.46
N SER A 232 5.77 -3.00 -25.97
CA SER A 232 7.02 -3.66 -25.61
C SER A 232 7.52 -4.43 -26.82
N LYS A 233 8.84 -4.54 -27.02
CA LYS A 233 9.40 -5.24 -28.18
C LYS A 233 9.23 -6.76 -28.08
N ASP A 234 9.55 -7.31 -26.91
CA ASP A 234 9.62 -8.75 -26.64
C ASP A 234 8.42 -9.25 -25.82
N GLY A 235 7.37 -8.43 -25.72
CA GLY A 235 6.09 -8.78 -25.12
C GLY A 235 5.88 -8.29 -23.69
N THR A 236 4.67 -8.55 -23.20
CA THR A 236 4.27 -8.26 -21.82
C THR A 236 3.91 -9.55 -21.11
N PHE A 237 4.55 -9.80 -19.97
CA PHE A 237 4.27 -10.97 -19.14
C PHE A 237 3.64 -10.54 -17.81
N SER A 238 2.74 -11.36 -17.30
CA SER A 238 1.99 -11.06 -16.10
C SER A 238 1.85 -12.29 -15.20
N ILE A 239 1.63 -12.06 -13.92
CA ILE A 239 1.23 -13.08 -12.94
C ILE A 239 -0.04 -12.61 -12.22
N PHE A 240 -0.70 -13.51 -11.49
CA PHE A 240 -1.73 -13.13 -10.54
C PHE A 240 -1.15 -12.71 -9.19
N GLY A 241 -1.78 -11.70 -8.60
CA GLY A 241 -1.59 -11.33 -7.20
C GLY A 241 -2.69 -11.91 -6.31
N ASN A 242 -2.67 -11.58 -5.02
CA ASN A 242 -3.63 -12.14 -4.06
C ASN A 242 -5.07 -11.66 -4.29
N HIS A 243 -5.28 -10.47 -4.88
CA HIS A 243 -6.61 -9.93 -5.15
C HIS A 243 -7.27 -10.54 -6.38
N ASP A 244 -6.48 -10.99 -7.35
CA ASP A 244 -6.97 -11.58 -8.61
C ASP A 244 -7.75 -12.88 -8.39
N TYR A 245 -7.52 -13.59 -7.28
CA TYR A 245 -8.25 -14.82 -6.91
C TYR A 245 -9.67 -14.58 -6.39
N GLY A 246 -10.05 -13.33 -6.12
CA GLY A 246 -11.38 -12.99 -5.62
C GLY A 246 -11.68 -13.54 -4.22
N ASP A 247 -10.66 -13.73 -3.38
CA ASP A 247 -10.80 -14.29 -2.03
C ASP A 247 -11.45 -13.33 -1.02
N TYR A 248 -11.55 -12.04 -1.33
CA TYR A 248 -12.06 -11.01 -0.40
C TYR A 248 -13.52 -10.60 -0.66
N VAL A 249 -14.21 -11.33 -1.54
CA VAL A 249 -15.67 -11.22 -1.78
C VAL A 249 -16.35 -12.56 -1.56
N SER A 250 -17.62 -12.51 -1.20
CA SER A 250 -18.48 -13.68 -1.07
C SER A 250 -18.96 -14.13 -2.44
N TRP A 251 -18.87 -15.43 -2.70
CA TRP A 251 -19.36 -16.06 -3.93
C TRP A 251 -20.57 -16.93 -3.62
N GLU A 252 -21.56 -16.95 -4.51
CA GLU A 252 -22.73 -17.83 -4.38
C GLU A 252 -22.32 -19.31 -4.41
N THR A 253 -21.35 -19.65 -5.27
CA THR A 253 -20.81 -21.01 -5.43
C THR A 253 -19.30 -20.97 -5.65
N ARG A 254 -18.63 -22.11 -5.40
CA ARG A 254 -17.19 -22.24 -5.72
C ARG A 254 -16.95 -22.18 -7.23
N GLU A 255 -17.91 -22.66 -8.01
CA GLU A 255 -17.91 -22.65 -9.47
C GLU A 255 -17.93 -21.22 -10.00
N ALA A 256 -18.75 -20.33 -9.42
CA ALA A 256 -18.78 -18.91 -9.79
C ALA A 256 -17.42 -18.24 -9.56
N LYS A 257 -16.77 -18.50 -8.41
CA LYS A 257 -15.41 -18.02 -8.13
C LYS A 257 -14.40 -18.53 -9.17
N ARG A 258 -14.45 -19.83 -9.48
CA ARG A 258 -13.55 -20.45 -10.47
C ARG A 258 -13.76 -19.84 -11.87
N GLN A 259 -15.01 -19.63 -12.26
CA GLN A 259 -15.35 -18.99 -13.53
C GLN A 259 -14.85 -17.54 -13.58
N ASN A 260 -14.96 -16.79 -12.48
CA ASN A 260 -14.38 -15.45 -12.38
C ASN A 260 -12.87 -15.44 -12.65
N LEU A 261 -12.12 -16.34 -11.99
CA LEU A 261 -10.66 -16.43 -12.20
C LEU A 261 -10.30 -16.82 -13.64
N GLN A 262 -11.04 -17.75 -14.24
CA GLN A 262 -10.87 -18.13 -15.65
C GLN A 262 -11.18 -16.97 -16.61
N THR A 263 -12.20 -16.18 -16.32
CA THR A 263 -12.54 -14.98 -17.08
C THR A 263 -11.43 -13.93 -16.95
N LEU A 264 -10.88 -13.72 -15.75
CA LEU A 264 -9.75 -12.82 -15.56
C LEU A 264 -8.53 -13.28 -16.36
N ALA A 265 -8.20 -14.57 -16.35
CA ALA A 265 -7.12 -15.13 -17.17
C ALA A 265 -7.33 -14.85 -18.67
N LYS A 266 -8.57 -14.94 -19.16
CA LYS A 266 -8.91 -14.57 -20.55
C LYS A 266 -8.71 -13.07 -20.81
N HIS A 267 -9.04 -12.20 -19.85
CA HIS A 267 -8.81 -10.77 -20.00
C HIS A 267 -7.32 -10.42 -20.09
N HIS A 268 -6.43 -11.12 -19.38
CA HIS A 268 -4.98 -10.94 -19.58
C HIS A 268 -4.59 -11.22 -21.05
N ALA A 269 -5.08 -12.33 -21.62
CA ALA A 269 -4.83 -12.66 -23.02
C ALA A 269 -5.48 -11.64 -23.99
N GLU A 270 -6.70 -11.18 -23.71
CA GLU A 270 -7.42 -10.16 -24.48
C GLU A 270 -6.67 -8.82 -24.50
N ILE A 271 -6.04 -8.45 -23.38
CA ILE A 271 -5.16 -7.28 -23.28
C ILE A 271 -3.89 -7.46 -24.13
N GLY A 272 -3.51 -8.69 -24.45
CA GLY A 272 -2.27 -9.03 -25.15
C GLY A 272 -1.11 -9.38 -24.21
N TRP A 273 -1.40 -9.71 -22.95
CA TRP A 273 -0.40 -10.12 -21.97
C TRP A 273 -0.33 -11.64 -21.87
N ARG A 274 0.88 -12.18 -21.72
CA ARG A 274 1.09 -13.59 -21.41
C ARG A 274 1.08 -13.80 -19.90
N LEU A 275 -0.01 -14.36 -19.40
CA LEU A 275 -0.12 -14.79 -18.00
C LEU A 275 0.74 -16.04 -17.76
N LEU A 276 1.59 -15.99 -16.75
CA LEU A 276 2.43 -17.11 -16.30
C LEU A 276 1.87 -17.66 -14.99
N MET A 277 1.56 -18.95 -14.96
CA MET A 277 0.98 -19.62 -13.78
C MET A 277 1.82 -20.85 -13.40
N ASN A 278 2.89 -20.60 -12.65
CA ASN A 278 3.91 -21.60 -12.28
C ASN A 278 4.62 -22.15 -13.53
N GLU A 279 5.06 -21.24 -14.39
CA GLU A 279 5.64 -21.49 -15.70
C GLU A 279 6.90 -20.65 -15.92
N ASN A 280 7.67 -21.00 -16.94
CA ASN A 280 8.79 -20.20 -17.40
C ASN A 280 8.77 -20.00 -18.92
N VAL A 281 9.55 -19.02 -19.37
CA VAL A 281 9.73 -18.68 -20.78
C VAL A 281 11.13 -18.12 -20.99
N ALA A 282 11.81 -18.61 -22.03
CA ALA A 282 13.07 -18.04 -22.47
C ALA A 282 12.81 -16.83 -23.39
N ILE A 283 13.49 -15.72 -23.10
CA ILE A 283 13.53 -14.53 -23.97
C ILE A 283 14.86 -14.58 -24.71
N HIS A 284 14.80 -14.68 -26.04
CA HIS A 284 15.97 -14.83 -26.89
C HIS A 284 16.38 -13.51 -27.53
N LYS A 285 17.69 -13.24 -27.59
CA LYS A 285 18.26 -12.09 -28.28
C LYS A 285 19.68 -12.43 -28.74
N ASP A 286 19.97 -12.20 -30.02
CA ASP A 286 21.30 -12.40 -30.64
C ASP A 286 21.93 -13.77 -30.30
N GLY A 287 21.13 -14.85 -30.33
CA GLY A 287 21.57 -16.21 -30.03
C GLY A 287 21.79 -16.53 -28.54
N GLN A 288 21.60 -15.55 -27.65
CA GLN A 288 21.63 -15.72 -26.19
C GLN A 288 20.21 -15.64 -25.63
N HIS A 289 20.03 -15.98 -24.35
CA HIS A 289 18.72 -15.87 -23.70
C HIS A 289 18.83 -15.55 -22.21
N ILE A 290 17.75 -14.99 -21.68
CA ILE A 290 17.42 -14.98 -20.25
C ILE A 290 16.12 -15.76 -20.04
N THR A 291 15.87 -16.24 -18.83
CA THR A 291 14.62 -16.94 -18.50
C THR A 291 13.77 -16.13 -17.54
N VAL A 292 12.50 -15.95 -17.89
CA VAL A 292 11.48 -15.37 -17.02
C VAL A 292 10.67 -16.50 -16.42
N LEU A 293 10.59 -16.53 -15.09
CA LEU A 293 9.75 -17.44 -14.32
C LEU A 293 8.58 -16.64 -13.77
N GLY A 294 7.38 -17.21 -13.77
CA GLY A 294 6.20 -16.61 -13.15
C GLY A 294 5.48 -17.62 -12.29
N VAL A 295 5.24 -17.27 -11.02
CA VAL A 295 4.46 -18.08 -10.08
C VAL A 295 3.13 -17.42 -9.78
N GLU A 296 2.16 -18.25 -9.41
CA GLU A 296 0.94 -17.82 -8.75
C GLU A 296 1.23 -17.19 -7.36
N ASN A 297 0.23 -16.54 -6.74
CA ASN A 297 0.45 -15.86 -5.46
C ASN A 297 0.99 -16.81 -4.38
N TRP A 298 2.05 -16.38 -3.69
CA TRP A 298 2.68 -17.11 -2.60
C TRP A 298 3.14 -16.15 -1.51
N SER A 299 2.72 -16.36 -0.27
CA SER A 299 3.08 -15.50 0.87
C SER A 299 3.48 -16.33 2.07
N THR A 300 4.47 -15.87 2.85
CA THR A 300 4.76 -16.52 4.15
C THR A 300 3.64 -16.27 5.16
N ARG A 301 2.75 -15.30 4.93
CA ARG A 301 1.71 -14.93 5.89
C ARG A 301 0.46 -15.77 5.74
N MET A 302 -0.06 -16.23 6.88
CA MET A 302 -1.23 -17.12 6.97
C MET A 302 -2.52 -16.53 6.38
N ASN A 303 -2.63 -15.21 6.27
CA ASN A 303 -3.84 -14.55 5.76
C ASN A 303 -3.86 -14.43 4.23
N PHE A 304 -2.77 -14.79 3.55
CA PHE A 304 -2.66 -14.72 2.10
C PHE A 304 -2.49 -16.13 1.51
N PRO A 305 -3.08 -16.40 0.33
CA PRO A 305 -3.05 -17.74 -0.23
C PRO A 305 -1.66 -18.12 -0.74
N ARG A 306 -1.39 -19.43 -0.76
CA ARG A 306 -0.19 -20.05 -1.33
C ARG A 306 -0.60 -20.95 -2.49
N TYR A 307 -0.81 -20.35 -3.65
CA TYR A 307 -1.09 -21.04 -4.91
C TYR A 307 0.18 -21.27 -5.75
N GLY A 308 1.23 -20.48 -5.51
CA GLY A 308 2.51 -20.59 -6.20
C GLY A 308 3.20 -21.95 -6.01
N ASN A 309 3.79 -22.45 -7.09
CA ASN A 309 4.67 -23.61 -7.12
C ASN A 309 5.94 -23.25 -7.89
N LEU A 310 6.95 -22.77 -7.16
CA LEU A 310 8.21 -22.34 -7.76
C LEU A 310 9.00 -23.51 -8.35
N ALA A 311 8.94 -24.70 -7.75
CA ALA A 311 9.60 -25.88 -8.30
C ALA A 311 9.12 -26.21 -9.73
N LYS A 312 7.80 -26.10 -9.97
CA LYS A 312 7.22 -26.28 -11.32
C LYS A 312 7.65 -25.17 -12.28
N ALA A 313 7.65 -23.92 -11.84
CA ALA A 313 8.11 -22.81 -12.67
C ALA A 313 9.61 -22.90 -12.99
N TYR A 314 10.40 -23.46 -12.09
CA TYR A 314 11.86 -23.56 -12.20
C TYR A 314 12.33 -24.75 -13.04
N ALA A 315 11.56 -25.84 -13.09
CA ALA A 315 11.93 -27.05 -13.81
C ALA A 315 12.31 -26.75 -15.28
N GLY A 316 13.48 -27.24 -15.71
CA GLY A 316 14.01 -27.04 -17.06
C GLY A 316 14.79 -25.73 -17.25
N THR A 317 14.95 -24.92 -16.20
CA THR A 317 15.71 -23.66 -16.25
C THR A 317 17.09 -23.77 -15.61
N GLU A 318 17.51 -24.95 -15.14
CA GLU A 318 18.73 -25.18 -14.35
C GLU A 318 19.98 -24.64 -15.06
N GLN A 319 20.04 -24.75 -16.39
CA GLN A 319 21.16 -24.29 -17.21
C GLN A 319 20.98 -22.87 -17.77
N SER A 320 19.90 -22.17 -17.42
CA SER A 320 19.67 -20.79 -17.86
C SER A 320 20.69 -19.85 -17.23
N PRO A 321 21.37 -19.00 -18.02
CA PRO A 321 22.46 -18.15 -17.54
C PRO A 321 21.99 -17.00 -16.66
N PHE A 322 20.73 -16.58 -16.80
CA PHE A 322 20.15 -15.47 -16.04
C PHE A 322 18.64 -15.63 -15.86
N LYS A 323 18.16 -15.51 -14.63
CA LYS A 323 16.77 -15.79 -14.24
C LYS A 323 16.09 -14.59 -13.61
N VAL A 324 14.93 -14.22 -14.15
CA VAL A 324 14.02 -13.21 -13.58
C VAL A 324 12.76 -13.89 -13.07
N LEU A 325 12.50 -13.82 -11.77
CA LEU A 325 11.28 -14.34 -11.15
C LEU A 325 10.24 -13.23 -10.96
N LEU A 326 9.05 -13.42 -11.49
CA LEU A 326 7.86 -12.65 -11.17
C LEU A 326 7.12 -13.36 -10.04
N SER A 327 7.00 -12.69 -8.89
CA SER A 327 6.20 -13.19 -7.77
C SER A 327 5.64 -12.03 -6.96
N HIS A 328 4.33 -12.04 -6.74
CA HIS A 328 3.59 -10.87 -6.27
C HIS A 328 3.98 -10.41 -4.85
N ASP A 329 3.93 -11.31 -3.86
CA ASP A 329 4.24 -10.96 -2.46
C ASP A 329 5.76 -11.10 -2.18
N PRO A 330 6.43 -10.02 -1.72
CA PRO A 330 7.88 -10.02 -1.51
C PRO A 330 8.34 -10.97 -0.38
N SER A 331 7.45 -11.43 0.50
CA SER A 331 7.79 -12.39 1.55
C SER A 331 8.19 -13.76 0.98
N HIS A 332 7.77 -14.08 -0.25
CA HIS A 332 8.21 -15.30 -0.96
C HIS A 332 9.73 -15.36 -1.11
N TRP A 333 10.39 -14.21 -1.19
CA TRP A 333 11.84 -14.12 -1.33
C TRP A 333 12.58 -14.79 -0.17
N ASP A 334 12.30 -14.39 1.07
CA ASP A 334 12.90 -15.01 2.25
C ASP A 334 12.24 -16.35 2.63
N GLY A 335 11.02 -16.60 2.17
CA GLY A 335 10.25 -17.79 2.48
C GLY A 335 10.64 -19.06 1.70
N GLU A 336 11.05 -18.91 0.44
CA GLU A 336 11.40 -20.05 -0.43
C GLU A 336 12.59 -19.74 -1.35
N VAL A 337 12.56 -18.59 -2.06
CA VAL A 337 13.53 -18.26 -3.13
C VAL A 337 14.97 -18.25 -2.62
N ASN A 338 15.25 -17.46 -1.58
CA ASN A 338 16.59 -17.32 -1.01
C ASN A 338 17.11 -18.59 -0.32
N GLN A 339 16.23 -19.55 -0.04
CA GLN A 339 16.58 -20.78 0.67
C GLN A 339 16.94 -21.89 -0.31
N ASN A 340 16.19 -21.97 -1.43
CA ASN A 340 16.21 -23.14 -2.30
C ASN A 340 16.68 -22.85 -3.74
N TYR A 341 16.69 -21.57 -4.16
CA TYR A 341 16.94 -21.17 -5.56
C TYR A 341 17.90 -19.97 -5.63
N SER A 342 19.15 -20.19 -5.21
CA SER A 342 20.17 -19.14 -5.11
C SER A 342 20.62 -18.54 -6.45
N ASP A 343 20.29 -19.21 -7.56
CA ASP A 343 20.61 -18.83 -8.93
C ASP A 343 19.50 -18.00 -9.61
N ILE A 344 18.44 -17.64 -8.88
CA ILE A 344 17.47 -16.63 -9.32
C ILE A 344 18.07 -15.24 -9.09
N ASP A 345 18.47 -14.57 -10.16
CA ASP A 345 19.22 -13.30 -10.10
C ASP A 345 18.36 -12.12 -9.64
N LEU A 346 17.14 -12.04 -10.16
CA LEU A 346 16.23 -10.92 -9.94
C LEU A 346 14.82 -11.41 -9.67
N MET A 347 14.27 -11.03 -8.52
CA MET A 347 12.84 -11.19 -8.21
C MET A 347 12.14 -9.84 -8.27
N LEU A 348 10.99 -9.79 -8.95
CA LEU A 348 10.14 -8.60 -9.07
C LEU A 348 8.80 -8.85 -8.39
N SER A 349 8.44 -7.96 -7.46
CA SER A 349 7.25 -8.06 -6.60
C SER A 349 6.50 -6.73 -6.51
N GLY A 350 5.27 -6.81 -5.97
CA GLY A 350 4.38 -5.69 -5.70
C GLY A 350 3.81 -5.77 -4.28
N HIS A 351 2.47 -5.85 -4.19
CA HIS A 351 1.66 -6.25 -3.04
C HIS A 351 1.57 -5.25 -1.88
N THR A 352 2.69 -4.62 -1.54
CA THR A 352 2.83 -3.88 -0.28
C THR A 352 2.29 -2.47 -0.35
N HIS A 353 2.23 -1.87 -1.55
CA HIS A 353 1.85 -0.48 -1.81
C HIS A 353 2.62 0.61 -1.02
N GLY A 354 3.64 0.25 -0.24
CA GLY A 354 4.09 1.12 0.86
C GLY A 354 2.95 1.46 1.84
N MET A 355 1.92 0.61 1.98
CA MET A 355 0.63 0.89 2.62
C MET A 355 -0.07 2.16 2.13
N GLN A 356 0.29 2.66 0.94
CA GLN A 356 -0.22 3.91 0.36
C GLN A 356 0.06 5.17 1.19
N PHE A 357 0.87 5.06 2.25
CA PHE A 357 1.15 6.12 3.19
C PHE A 357 2.54 5.96 3.80
N GLY A 358 3.27 7.06 3.85
CA GLY A 358 4.49 7.17 4.64
C GLY A 358 5.31 8.40 4.26
N VAL A 359 6.58 8.38 4.63
CA VAL A 359 7.58 9.41 4.34
C VAL A 359 8.65 8.78 3.45
N ASN A 360 8.90 9.39 2.30
CA ASN A 360 9.90 8.92 1.35
C ASN A 360 10.68 10.12 0.81
N ILE A 361 11.75 10.48 1.51
CA ILE A 361 12.63 11.61 1.18
C ILE A 361 14.07 11.11 1.10
N PRO A 362 15.00 11.84 0.44
CA PRO A 362 16.40 11.44 0.39
C PRO A 362 16.97 11.18 1.80
N GLY A 363 17.54 10.00 2.00
CA GLY A 363 18.13 9.58 3.28
C GLY A 363 17.14 9.07 4.34
N PHE A 364 15.83 9.21 4.15
CA PHE A 364 14.83 8.73 5.11
C PHE A 364 13.58 8.16 4.46
N LYS A 365 13.29 6.89 4.78
CA LYS A 365 12.17 6.13 4.23
C LYS A 365 11.43 5.40 5.36
N TRP A 366 10.16 5.75 5.58
CA TRP A 366 9.33 5.17 6.63
C TRP A 366 7.90 4.97 6.14
N SER A 367 7.30 3.81 6.43
CA SER A 367 5.87 3.56 6.26
C SER A 367 5.44 2.55 7.33
N PRO A 368 4.17 2.57 7.79
CA PRO A 368 3.66 1.53 8.69
C PRO A 368 3.85 0.10 8.17
N VAL A 369 3.99 -0.08 6.84
CA VAL A 369 4.23 -1.37 6.21
C VAL A 369 5.49 -2.07 6.71
N GLN A 370 6.52 -1.32 7.14
CA GLN A 370 7.81 -1.88 7.56
C GLN A 370 7.72 -2.70 8.85
N TYR A 371 6.68 -2.47 9.65
CA TYR A 371 6.41 -3.23 10.87
C TYR A 371 5.77 -4.58 10.58
N VAL A 372 5.38 -4.79 9.32
CA VAL A 372 4.80 -6.05 8.85
C VAL A 372 5.79 -6.73 7.90
N TYR A 373 6.29 -6.01 6.89
CA TYR A 373 7.19 -6.52 5.86
C TYR A 373 8.63 -6.01 6.04
N LYS A 374 9.59 -6.94 5.99
CA LYS A 374 11.02 -6.60 5.99
C LYS A 374 11.44 -5.92 4.68
N GLN A 375 10.98 -6.43 3.54
CA GLN A 375 11.16 -5.84 2.22
C GLN A 375 9.81 -5.33 1.69
N TRP A 376 9.72 -4.03 1.43
CA TRP A 376 8.40 -3.40 1.24
C TRP A 376 8.36 -2.24 0.25
N ALA A 377 9.50 -1.74 -0.23
CA ALA A 377 9.59 -0.76 -1.30
C ALA A 377 11.02 -0.62 -1.80
N GLY A 378 11.22 -0.64 -3.11
CA GLY A 378 12.51 -0.45 -3.77
C GLY A 378 13.37 -1.71 -3.86
N LEU A 379 14.66 -1.50 -4.10
CA LEU A 379 15.65 -2.56 -4.34
C LEU A 379 16.25 -3.09 -3.03
N TYR A 380 16.35 -4.41 -2.92
CA TYR A 380 17.00 -5.16 -1.86
C TYR A 380 17.98 -6.16 -2.48
N LYS A 381 19.03 -6.51 -1.75
CA LYS A 381 20.06 -7.46 -2.20
C LYS A 381 20.41 -8.44 -1.09
N LYS A 382 20.59 -9.71 -1.46
CA LYS A 382 21.08 -10.77 -0.57
C LYS A 382 21.97 -11.71 -1.39
N GLY A 383 23.26 -11.74 -1.08
CA GLY A 383 24.24 -12.43 -1.92
C GLY A 383 24.26 -11.85 -3.35
N ALA A 384 24.11 -12.72 -4.35
CA ALA A 384 23.99 -12.34 -5.76
C ALA A 384 22.55 -11.92 -6.16
N GLN A 385 21.55 -12.32 -5.38
CA GLN A 385 20.14 -12.12 -5.70
C GLN A 385 19.69 -10.69 -5.39
N HIS A 386 18.81 -10.18 -6.24
CA HIS A 386 18.15 -8.89 -6.06
C HIS A 386 16.64 -9.11 -5.96
N LEU A 387 15.98 -8.36 -5.08
CA LEU A 387 14.53 -8.23 -5.01
C LEU A 387 14.17 -6.77 -5.25
N TYR A 388 13.22 -6.52 -6.14
CA TYR A 388 12.60 -5.21 -6.25
C TYR A 388 11.12 -5.28 -5.86
N VAL A 389 10.73 -4.44 -4.92
CA VAL A 389 9.33 -4.30 -4.47
C VAL A 389 8.76 -3.00 -5.03
N ASN A 390 7.93 -3.12 -6.06
CA ASN A 390 7.19 -2.00 -6.65
C ASN A 390 6.04 -1.58 -5.72
N THR A 391 5.79 -0.27 -5.59
CA THR A 391 4.73 0.24 -4.71
C THR A 391 3.35 0.33 -5.36
N GLY A 392 3.16 -0.28 -6.53
CA GLY A 392 1.90 -0.39 -7.26
C GLY A 392 1.57 0.86 -8.08
N LEU A 393 0.76 0.69 -9.13
CA LEU A 393 0.29 1.75 -10.03
C LEU A 393 -1.10 2.28 -9.64
N GLY A 394 -1.90 1.48 -8.94
CA GLY A 394 -3.23 1.84 -8.48
C GLY A 394 -3.28 2.21 -7.00
N PHE A 395 -4.42 1.93 -6.37
CA PHE A 395 -4.66 2.05 -4.93
C PHE A 395 -5.85 1.15 -4.56
N LEU A 396 -5.93 0.74 -3.30
CA LEU A 396 -6.97 -0.13 -2.77
C LEU A 396 -7.47 0.38 -1.41
N GLY A 397 -8.79 0.39 -1.21
CA GLY A 397 -9.41 0.79 0.06
C GLY A 397 -9.36 2.29 0.32
N TYR A 398 -8.19 2.85 0.60
CA TYR A 398 -7.98 4.31 0.69
C TYR A 398 -7.74 4.86 -0.73
N PRO A 399 -8.58 5.77 -1.27
CA PRO A 399 -8.46 6.24 -2.65
C PRO A 399 -7.41 7.34 -2.77
N GLY A 400 -6.20 7.10 -2.24
CA GLY A 400 -5.13 8.09 -2.21
C GLY A 400 -3.75 7.48 -1.99
N ARG A 401 -2.72 8.30 -2.21
CA ARG A 401 -1.31 7.95 -2.01
C ARG A 401 -0.56 9.11 -1.34
N VAL A 402 0.21 8.83 -0.30
CA VAL A 402 1.02 9.83 0.42
C VAL A 402 2.42 9.28 0.64
N GLY A 403 3.45 9.99 0.16
CA GLY A 403 4.86 9.59 0.26
C GLY A 403 5.28 8.42 -0.66
N PHE A 404 4.41 7.43 -0.83
CA PHE A 404 4.60 6.31 -1.76
C PHE A 404 3.58 6.43 -2.90
N LEU A 405 4.00 7.14 -3.94
CA LEU A 405 3.20 7.46 -5.12
C LEU A 405 3.12 6.27 -6.09
N PRO A 406 2.15 6.27 -7.02
CA PRO A 406 2.04 5.24 -8.06
C PRO A 406 3.32 5.10 -8.88
N GLU A 407 3.81 3.89 -9.04
CA GLU A 407 5.17 3.64 -9.53
C GLU A 407 5.20 2.86 -10.85
N ILE A 408 5.96 3.38 -11.81
CA ILE A 408 6.41 2.70 -13.03
C ILE A 408 7.93 2.56 -12.91
N THR A 409 8.46 1.35 -12.86
CA THR A 409 9.91 1.16 -12.69
C THR A 409 10.55 0.61 -13.94
N VAL A 410 11.63 1.25 -14.38
CA VAL A 410 12.43 0.84 -15.53
C VAL A 410 13.77 0.35 -15.02
N PHE A 411 14.06 -0.91 -15.28
CA PHE A 411 15.35 -1.54 -15.04
C PHE A 411 16.18 -1.50 -16.31
N GLU A 412 17.39 -0.97 -16.21
CA GLU A 412 18.41 -1.14 -17.24
C GLU A 412 19.39 -2.21 -16.77
N LEU A 413 19.44 -3.32 -17.48
CA LEU A 413 20.36 -4.41 -17.17
C LEU A 413 21.76 -4.08 -17.72
N GLN A 414 22.79 -4.26 -16.89
CA GLN A 414 24.17 -4.08 -17.28
C GLN A 414 24.99 -5.29 -16.86
N LYS A 415 25.99 -5.63 -17.69
CA LYS A 415 26.98 -6.63 -17.32
C LYS A 415 27.98 -5.98 -16.36
N ALA A 416 28.21 -6.62 -15.22
CA ALA A 416 29.08 -6.12 -14.15
C ALA A 416 30.57 -6.25 -14.50
#